data_AF-A0A0C5BXU8-F1
#
_entry.id   AF-A0A0C5BXU8-F1
#
_cell.length_a   1.000
_cell.length_b   1.000
_cell.length_c   1.000
_cell.angle_alpha   90.00
_cell.angle_beta   90.00
_cell.angle_gamma   90.00
#
_symmetry.space_group_name_H-M   'P 1'
#
loop_
_entity.id
_entity.type
_entity.pdbx_description
1 polymer ?
#
loop_
_entity_poly.entity_id
_entity_poly.type
_entity_poly.pdbx_seq_one_letter_code
_entity_poly.pdbx_strand_id
1 'polypeptide(L)'
;MEDTPLVKGILVSDQACISDGDMVHELELKGYGEIEKEKLFLKQFETLYLLYTSKLILKKGKKQIDFDSFMNICQKTDSEILTKFLIYRDLRNRGYVVKDGFGFGSDFRVYERGHFGEKGAKFLIFGLNEGQQEKMGHLQKKIQEITQMGKEPIIAVIERRGEVIYYKINKMNFHENKARLEESFNL
;
A
#
# COMPACT_ATOMS: atom_id res chain seq x y z
N MET A 1 -2.69 -7.09 -19.99
CA MET A 1 -2.97 -6.08 -18.95
C MET A 1 -3.74 -4.99 -19.66
N GLU A 2 -5.00 -4.75 -19.32
CA GLU A 2 -5.79 -3.68 -19.93
C GLU A 2 -5.13 -2.34 -19.61
N ASP A 3 -4.76 -1.60 -20.66
CA ASP A 3 -4.26 -0.26 -20.53
C ASP A 3 -5.35 0.63 -19.93
N THR A 4 -5.12 1.10 -18.70
CA THR A 4 -5.90 2.23 -18.17
C THR A 4 -5.79 3.39 -19.17
N PRO A 5 -6.92 3.91 -19.67
CA PRO A 5 -6.92 5.02 -20.60
C PRO A 5 -6.36 6.27 -19.91
N LEU A 6 -6.02 7.24 -20.75
CA LEU A 6 -5.48 8.50 -20.30
C LEU A 6 -6.56 9.31 -19.56
N VAL A 7 -6.37 9.48 -18.25
CA VAL A 7 -7.30 10.21 -17.38
C VAL A 7 -6.87 11.66 -17.24
N LYS A 8 -7.83 12.58 -17.13
CA LYS A 8 -7.59 13.99 -16.82
C LYS A 8 -8.10 14.31 -15.42
N GLY A 9 -7.27 14.94 -14.61
CA GLY A 9 -7.59 15.33 -13.24
C GLY A 9 -7.22 16.77 -12.92
N ILE A 10 -7.88 17.34 -11.91
CA ILE A 10 -7.57 18.67 -11.37
C ILE A 10 -7.03 18.49 -9.96
N LEU A 11 -5.93 19.17 -9.63
CA LEU A 11 -5.41 19.23 -8.27
C LEU A 11 -6.29 20.16 -7.42
N VAL A 12 -6.98 19.58 -6.45
CA VAL A 12 -7.79 20.30 -5.46
C VAL A 12 -7.15 20.08 -4.10
N SER A 13 -6.69 21.17 -3.47
CA SER A 13 -5.81 21.12 -2.30
C SER A 13 -4.57 20.24 -2.59
N ASP A 14 -4.58 19.01 -2.07
CA ASP A 14 -3.45 18.09 -2.07
C ASP A 14 -3.79 16.75 -2.77
N GLN A 15 -4.96 16.68 -3.41
CA GLN A 15 -5.48 15.47 -4.04
C GLN A 15 -5.88 15.71 -5.50
N ALA A 16 -5.66 14.70 -6.34
CA ALA A 16 -6.19 14.71 -7.69
C ALA A 16 -7.68 14.35 -7.67
N CYS A 17 -8.49 15.24 -8.25
CA CYS A 17 -9.93 15.08 -8.43
C CYS A 17 -10.23 14.76 -9.89
N ILE A 18 -10.95 13.67 -10.11
CA ILE A 18 -11.45 13.24 -11.42
C ILE A 18 -12.97 13.44 -11.43
N SER A 19 -13.49 14.08 -12.46
CA SER A 19 -14.93 14.38 -12.60
C SER A 19 -15.55 13.85 -13.89
N ASP A 20 -14.76 13.21 -14.74
CA ASP A 20 -15.25 12.54 -15.94
C ASP A 20 -15.91 11.22 -15.54
N GLY A 21 -17.21 11.05 -15.81
CA GLY A 21 -18.01 9.95 -15.29
C GLY A 21 -17.52 8.56 -15.71
N ASP A 22 -17.12 8.41 -16.98
CA ASP A 22 -16.60 7.14 -17.50
C ASP A 22 -15.26 6.80 -16.83
N MET A 23 -14.37 7.78 -16.68
CA MET A 23 -13.08 7.59 -16.02
C MET A 23 -13.21 7.36 -14.51
N VAL A 24 -14.17 8.00 -13.85
CA VAL A 24 -14.48 7.76 -12.43
C VAL A 24 -14.87 6.30 -12.24
N HIS A 25 -15.81 5.80 -13.04
CA HIS A 25 -16.27 4.43 -12.94
C HIS A 25 -15.15 3.42 -13.23
N GLU A 26 -14.37 3.65 -14.29
CA GLU A 26 -13.29 2.72 -14.65
C GLU A 26 -12.18 2.65 -13.59
N LEU A 27 -11.79 3.81 -13.05
CA LEU A 27 -10.80 3.88 -11.99
C LEU A 27 -11.30 3.22 -10.69
N GLU A 28 -12.57 3.40 -10.35
CA GLU A 28 -13.20 2.76 -9.20
C GLU A 28 -13.17 1.22 -9.33
N LEU A 29 -13.53 0.68 -10.49
CA LEU A 29 -13.46 -0.77 -10.76
C LEU A 29 -12.04 -1.33 -10.62
N LYS A 30 -11.03 -0.52 -10.97
CA LYS A 30 -9.60 -0.86 -10.79
C LYS A 30 -9.09 -0.60 -9.36
N GLY A 31 -9.97 -0.12 -8.47
CA GLY A 31 -9.71 0.12 -7.06
C GLY A 31 -8.87 1.36 -6.77
N TYR A 32 -8.95 2.39 -7.61
CA TYR A 32 -8.31 3.68 -7.37
C TYR A 32 -9.27 4.65 -6.66
N GLY A 33 -8.75 5.49 -5.77
CA GLY A 33 -9.46 6.62 -5.18
C GLY A 33 -10.64 6.26 -4.30
N GLU A 34 -11.35 7.29 -3.86
CA GLU A 34 -12.63 7.20 -3.14
C GLU A 34 -13.63 8.14 -3.81
N ILE A 35 -14.88 7.71 -3.96
CA ILE A 35 -15.92 8.55 -4.56
C ILE A 35 -16.53 9.47 -3.50
N GLU A 36 -16.57 10.75 -3.80
CA GLU A 36 -17.24 11.78 -3.01
C GLU A 36 -18.03 12.71 -3.95
N LYS A 37 -19.36 12.78 -3.77
CA LYS A 37 -20.26 13.63 -4.59
C LYS A 37 -20.03 13.46 -6.11
N GLU A 38 -20.05 12.21 -6.58
CA GLU A 38 -19.86 11.81 -7.99
C GLU A 38 -18.47 12.11 -8.58
N LYS A 39 -17.51 12.51 -7.75
CA LYS A 39 -16.13 12.73 -8.17
C LYS A 39 -15.24 11.72 -7.50
N LEU A 40 -14.20 11.29 -8.21
CA LEU A 40 -13.19 10.41 -7.64
C LEU A 40 -12.03 11.24 -7.10
N PHE A 41 -11.70 11.03 -5.83
CA PHE A 41 -10.55 11.63 -5.18
C PHE A 41 -9.46 10.58 -5.01
N LEU A 42 -8.34 10.79 -5.69
CA LEU A 42 -7.18 9.91 -5.57
C LEU A 42 -6.39 10.27 -4.32
N LYS A 43 -5.82 9.23 -3.68
CA LYS A 43 -4.78 9.42 -2.66
C LYS A 43 -3.49 9.88 -3.34
N GLN A 44 -2.58 10.46 -2.55
CA GLN A 44 -1.32 11.00 -3.06
C GLN A 44 -0.48 9.92 -3.76
N PHE A 45 -0.33 8.73 -3.15
CA PHE A 45 0.43 7.61 -3.75
C PHE A 45 -0.20 7.06 -5.04
N GLU A 46 -1.53 7.12 -5.17
CA GLU A 46 -2.25 6.71 -6.38
C GLU A 46 -2.04 7.71 -7.52
N THR A 47 -2.11 9.00 -7.18
CA THR A 47 -1.84 10.10 -8.10
C THR A 47 -0.41 10.01 -8.63
N LEU A 48 0.56 9.80 -7.73
CA LEU A 48 1.97 9.59 -8.09
C LEU A 48 2.14 8.40 -9.02
N TYR A 49 1.46 7.29 -8.76
CA TYR A 49 1.52 6.11 -9.63
C TYR A 49 0.94 6.34 -11.02
N LEU A 50 -0.21 7.02 -11.12
CA LEU A 50 -0.82 7.33 -12.42
C LEU A 50 -0.01 8.37 -13.20
N LEU A 51 0.64 9.32 -12.52
CA LEU A 51 1.60 10.24 -13.14
C LEU A 51 2.84 9.50 -13.63
N TYR A 52 3.42 8.63 -12.79
CA TYR A 52 4.60 7.81 -13.11
C TYR A 52 4.37 6.93 -14.33
N THR A 53 3.17 6.33 -14.44
CA THR A 53 2.78 5.49 -15.58
C THR A 53 2.25 6.29 -16.78
N SER A 54 2.31 7.63 -16.74
CA SER A 54 1.78 8.52 -17.78
C SER A 54 0.29 8.34 -18.10
N LYS A 55 -0.49 7.82 -17.15
CA LYS A 55 -1.93 7.54 -17.25
C LYS A 55 -2.81 8.66 -16.70
N LEU A 56 -2.21 9.67 -16.05
CA LEU A 56 -2.90 10.86 -15.56
C LEU A 56 -2.27 12.14 -16.10
N ILE A 57 -3.11 13.02 -16.63
CA ILE A 57 -2.78 14.44 -16.84
C ILE A 57 -3.37 15.23 -15.68
N LEU A 58 -2.52 15.68 -14.77
CA LEU A 58 -2.92 16.48 -13.62
C LEU A 58 -2.72 17.97 -13.91
N LYS A 59 -3.75 18.80 -13.65
CA LYS A 59 -3.68 20.25 -13.81
C LYS A 59 -4.02 21.00 -12.52
N LYS A 60 -3.35 22.13 -12.29
CA LYS A 60 -3.76 23.16 -11.31
C LYS A 60 -4.00 24.47 -12.05
N GLY A 61 -5.27 24.79 -12.29
CA GLY A 61 -5.64 25.87 -13.21
C GLY A 61 -5.12 25.58 -14.62
N LYS A 62 -4.29 26.47 -15.18
CA LYS A 62 -3.70 26.29 -16.53
C LYS A 62 -2.40 25.48 -16.53
N LYS A 63 -1.77 25.27 -15.38
CA LYS A 63 -0.46 24.61 -15.29
C LYS A 63 -0.65 23.09 -15.17
N GLN A 64 0.08 22.32 -15.98
CA GLN A 64 0.21 20.89 -15.80
C GLN A 64 1.23 20.58 -14.70
N ILE A 65 0.92 19.59 -13.88
CA ILE A 65 1.77 19.12 -12.79
C ILE A 65 2.30 17.74 -13.18
N ASP A 66 3.62 17.61 -13.23
CA ASP A 66 4.31 16.35 -13.47
C ASP A 66 4.55 15.58 -12.14
N PHE A 67 5.14 14.39 -12.27
CA PHE A 67 5.45 13.53 -11.13
C PHE A 67 6.33 14.23 -10.09
N ASP A 68 7.44 14.84 -10.52
CA ASP A 68 8.40 15.46 -9.61
C ASP A 68 7.80 16.67 -8.88
N SER A 69 7.04 17.52 -9.58
CA SER A 69 6.33 18.64 -8.98
C SER A 69 5.29 18.15 -7.97
N PHE A 70 4.55 17.08 -8.27
CA PHE A 70 3.56 16.53 -7.35
C PHE A 70 4.20 15.84 -6.14
N MET A 71 5.29 15.10 -6.33
CA MET A 71 6.07 14.50 -5.24
C MET A 71 6.55 15.56 -4.25
N ASN A 72 7.08 16.68 -4.76
CA ASN A 72 7.50 17.81 -3.94
C ASN A 72 6.33 18.48 -3.18
N ILE A 73 5.10 18.40 -3.70
CA ILE A 73 3.91 18.87 -2.97
C ILE A 73 3.59 17.90 -1.83
N CYS A 74 3.55 16.59 -2.10
CA CYS A 74 3.20 15.59 -1.10
C CYS A 74 4.21 15.51 0.04
N GLN A 75 5.51 15.63 -0.24
CA GLN A 75 6.57 15.58 0.79
C GLN A 75 6.44 16.67 1.86
N LYS A 76 5.73 17.77 1.58
CA LYS A 76 5.47 18.83 2.56
C LYS A 76 4.44 18.43 3.61
N THR A 77 3.56 17.47 3.30
CA THR A 77 2.45 17.05 4.17
C THR A 77 2.57 15.61 4.65
N ASP A 78 3.31 14.76 3.93
CA ASP A 78 3.53 13.36 4.28
C ASP A 78 5.02 12.99 4.07
N SER A 79 5.76 12.85 5.18
CA SER A 79 7.17 12.46 5.16
C SER A 79 7.39 11.01 4.71
N GLU A 80 6.36 10.17 4.75
CA GLU A 80 6.40 8.77 4.35
C GLU A 80 5.98 8.55 2.88
N ILE A 81 5.64 9.61 2.15
CA ILE A 81 5.04 9.48 0.81
C ILE A 81 5.92 8.70 -0.17
N LEU A 82 7.24 8.84 -0.08
CA LEU A 82 8.16 8.10 -0.96
C LEU A 82 8.08 6.59 -0.69
N THR A 83 8.13 6.19 0.58
CA THR A 83 7.97 4.79 1.00
C THR A 83 6.61 4.25 0.54
N LYS A 84 5.52 4.99 0.78
CA LYS A 84 4.18 4.63 0.30
C LYS A 84 4.14 4.45 -1.22
N PHE A 85 4.69 5.40 -1.97
CA PHE A 85 4.72 5.33 -3.43
C PHE A 85 5.51 4.10 -3.93
N LEU A 86 6.68 3.81 -3.37
CA LEU A 86 7.51 2.67 -3.78
C LEU A 86 6.79 1.33 -3.57
N ILE A 87 6.15 1.15 -2.41
CA ILE A 87 5.36 -0.05 -2.09
C ILE A 87 4.15 -0.15 -3.04
N TYR A 88 3.41 0.94 -3.19
CA TYR A 88 2.22 0.97 -4.03
C TYR A 88 2.56 0.66 -5.50
N ARG A 89 3.62 1.27 -6.04
CA ARG A 89 4.11 1.04 -7.39
C ARG A 89 4.48 -0.42 -7.60
N ASP A 90 5.26 -1.02 -6.71
CA ASP A 90 5.68 -2.41 -6.85
C ASP A 90 4.48 -3.36 -6.84
N LEU A 91 3.55 -3.20 -5.88
CA LEU A 91 2.35 -4.03 -5.79
C LEU A 91 1.43 -3.87 -7.00
N ARG A 92 1.20 -2.63 -7.48
CA ARG A 92 0.38 -2.37 -8.67
C ARG A 92 1.02 -2.93 -9.93
N ASN A 93 2.34 -2.81 -10.09
CA ASN A 93 3.07 -3.42 -11.20
C ASN A 93 2.97 -4.96 -11.18
N ARG A 94 2.87 -5.55 -9.99
CA ARG A 94 2.57 -6.98 -9.81
C ARG A 94 1.08 -7.30 -9.95
N GLY A 95 0.22 -6.37 -10.36
CA GLY A 95 -1.20 -6.63 -10.63
C GLY A 95 -2.07 -6.84 -9.38
N TYR A 96 -1.62 -6.42 -8.21
CA TYR A 96 -2.46 -6.39 -7.02
C TYR A 96 -3.36 -5.15 -7.02
N VAL A 97 -4.53 -5.24 -6.40
CA VAL A 97 -5.32 -4.05 -6.04
C VAL A 97 -4.92 -3.63 -4.63
N VAL A 98 -4.59 -2.35 -4.48
CA VAL A 98 -4.01 -1.77 -3.27
C VAL A 98 -4.83 -0.57 -2.88
N LYS A 99 -5.30 -0.56 -1.63
CA LYS A 99 -6.05 0.56 -1.04
C LYS A 99 -5.31 1.08 0.18
N ASP A 100 -5.61 2.33 0.54
CA ASP A 100 -5.07 2.98 1.74
C ASP A 100 -5.27 2.11 2.99
N GLY A 101 -4.31 2.15 3.90
CA GLY A 101 -4.25 1.34 5.11
C GLY A 101 -5.21 1.79 6.21
N PHE A 102 -4.92 1.36 7.44
CA PHE A 102 -5.64 1.69 8.66
C PHE A 102 -4.85 2.62 9.59
N GLY A 103 -3.74 3.21 9.13
CA GLY A 103 -2.97 4.19 9.89
C GLY A 103 -1.85 3.59 10.74
N PHE A 104 -1.28 2.47 10.31
CA PHE A 104 -0.06 1.89 10.88
C PHE A 104 1.24 2.52 10.35
N GLY A 105 1.12 3.63 9.61
CA GLY A 105 2.20 4.40 8.98
C GLY A 105 2.11 4.26 7.45
N SER A 106 3.20 3.82 6.83
CA SER A 106 3.23 3.39 5.42
C SER A 106 2.49 2.07 5.20
N ASP A 107 1.19 2.00 5.45
CA ASP A 107 0.42 0.75 5.38
C ASP A 107 -0.67 0.71 4.31
N PHE A 108 -0.97 -0.50 3.84
CA PHE A 108 -1.87 -0.76 2.73
C PHE A 108 -2.73 -2.00 2.96
N ARG A 109 -3.97 -1.91 2.51
CA ARG A 109 -4.85 -3.07 2.34
C ARG A 109 -4.62 -3.63 0.95
N VAL A 110 -4.25 -4.90 0.86
CA VAL A 110 -3.96 -5.55 -0.42
C VAL A 110 -4.90 -6.71 -0.65
N TYR A 111 -5.55 -6.67 -1.80
CA TYR A 111 -6.47 -7.69 -2.25
C TYR A 111 -5.70 -8.73 -3.05
N GLU A 112 -5.99 -10.00 -2.80
CA GLU A 112 -5.51 -11.06 -3.66
C GLU A 112 -6.04 -10.86 -5.10
N ARG A 113 -5.26 -11.30 -6.09
CA ARG A 113 -5.60 -11.04 -7.50
C ARG A 113 -6.96 -11.66 -7.83
N GLY A 114 -7.81 -10.87 -8.50
CA GLY A 114 -9.17 -11.29 -8.86
C GLY A 114 -10.19 -11.26 -7.72
N HIS A 115 -9.80 -10.89 -6.49
CA HIS A 115 -10.72 -10.85 -5.35
C HIS A 115 -11.28 -9.46 -5.03
N PHE A 116 -10.79 -8.40 -5.69
CA PHE A 116 -11.31 -7.04 -5.46
C PHE A 116 -12.76 -6.92 -5.94
N GLY A 117 -13.63 -6.29 -5.15
CA GLY A 117 -15.07 -6.19 -5.41
C GLY A 117 -15.90 -7.38 -4.90
N GLU A 118 -15.29 -8.55 -4.71
CA GLU A 118 -15.98 -9.76 -4.25
C GLU A 118 -15.63 -10.15 -2.82
N LYS A 119 -14.35 -10.05 -2.44
CA LYS A 119 -13.84 -10.38 -1.11
C LYS A 119 -13.08 -9.20 -0.51
N GLY A 120 -13.02 -9.17 0.82
CA GLY A 120 -12.19 -8.19 1.53
C GLY A 120 -10.70 -8.36 1.25
N ALA A 121 -9.90 -7.32 1.54
CA ALA A 121 -8.45 -7.39 1.46
C ALA A 121 -7.90 -8.60 2.24
N LYS A 122 -6.88 -9.28 1.71
CA LYS A 122 -6.28 -10.47 2.34
C LYS A 122 -5.09 -10.10 3.20
N PHE A 123 -4.26 -9.20 2.69
CA PHE A 123 -3.02 -8.79 3.34
C PHE A 123 -3.15 -7.38 3.88
N LEU A 124 -2.48 -7.14 5.01
CA LEU A 124 -2.14 -5.80 5.45
C LEU A 124 -0.63 -5.67 5.38
N ILE A 125 -0.17 -4.79 4.50
CA ILE A 125 1.25 -4.59 4.24
C ILE A 125 1.66 -3.27 4.89
N PHE A 126 2.72 -3.25 5.70
CA PHE A 126 3.28 -2.01 6.22
C PHE A 126 4.77 -1.90 5.90
N GLY A 127 5.18 -0.67 5.58
CA GLY A 127 6.52 -0.33 5.15
C GLY A 127 7.51 -0.13 6.29
N LEU A 128 8.75 -0.56 6.09
CA LEU A 128 9.92 -0.17 6.89
C LEU A 128 11.05 0.24 5.94
N ASN A 129 11.79 1.29 6.27
CA ASN A 129 12.99 1.64 5.52
C ASN A 129 14.19 0.87 6.06
N GLU A 130 15.07 0.39 5.18
CA GLU A 130 16.31 -0.28 5.59
C GLU A 130 17.16 0.64 6.50
N GLY A 131 17.61 0.11 7.63
CA GLY A 131 18.36 0.87 8.64
C GLY A 131 17.49 1.67 9.61
N GLN A 132 16.16 1.71 9.42
CA GLN A 132 15.24 2.26 10.41
C GLN A 132 15.23 1.38 11.67
N GLN A 133 15.29 2.02 12.85
CA GLN A 133 15.10 1.33 14.12
C GLN A 133 13.61 1.22 14.43
N GLU A 134 13.14 0.01 14.76
CA GLU A 134 11.77 -0.26 15.17
C GLU A 134 11.76 -1.00 16.52
N LYS A 135 10.91 -0.56 17.45
CA LYS A 135 10.78 -1.25 18.74
C LYS A 135 10.01 -2.54 18.55
N MET A 136 10.59 -3.67 19.01
CA MET A 136 9.96 -4.98 18.84
C MET A 136 8.55 -5.07 19.43
N GLY A 137 8.30 -4.41 20.57
CA GLY A 137 6.95 -4.36 21.17
C GLY A 137 5.92 -3.63 20.31
N HIS A 138 6.30 -2.57 19.60
CA HIS A 138 5.41 -1.88 18.66
C HIS A 138 5.12 -2.76 17.44
N LEU A 139 6.16 -3.41 16.90
CA LEU A 139 6.02 -4.35 15.79
C LEU A 139 5.09 -5.51 16.14
N GLN A 140 5.28 -6.12 17.32
CA GLN A 140 4.43 -7.20 17.82
C GLN A 140 2.96 -6.75 17.96
N LYS A 141 2.73 -5.54 18.49
CA LYS A 141 1.39 -4.97 18.62
C LYS A 141 0.71 -4.80 17.25
N LYS A 142 1.41 -4.20 16.27
CA LYS A 142 0.90 -4.08 14.90
C LYS A 142 0.52 -5.45 14.32
N ILE A 143 1.42 -6.43 14.40
CA ILE A 143 1.19 -7.80 13.91
C ILE A 143 -0.05 -8.42 14.57
N GLN A 144 -0.19 -8.25 15.89
CA GLN A 144 -1.33 -8.77 16.64
C GLN A 144 -2.64 -8.13 16.19
N GLU A 145 -2.70 -6.81 16.06
CA GLU A 145 -3.88 -6.08 15.61
C GLU A 145 -4.30 -6.52 14.19
N ILE A 146 -3.34 -6.61 13.27
CA ILE A 146 -3.57 -7.08 11.89
C ILE A 146 -4.13 -8.51 11.87
N THR A 147 -3.53 -9.40 12.67
CA THR A 147 -3.97 -10.81 12.75
C THR A 147 -5.38 -10.92 13.34
N GLN A 148 -5.70 -10.11 14.37
CA GLN A 148 -7.03 -10.05 14.97
C GLN A 148 -8.10 -9.53 13.98
N MET A 149 -7.72 -8.67 13.04
CA MET A 149 -8.59 -8.24 11.93
C MET A 149 -8.81 -9.33 10.87
N GLY A 150 -8.23 -10.52 11.04
CA GLY A 150 -8.31 -11.62 10.09
C GLY A 150 -7.52 -11.36 8.80
N LYS A 151 -6.49 -10.52 8.87
CA LYS A 151 -5.60 -10.20 7.73
C LYS A 151 -4.23 -10.82 7.95
N GLU A 152 -3.53 -11.09 6.85
CA GLU A 152 -2.15 -11.57 6.89
C GLU A 152 -1.17 -10.37 6.96
N PRO A 153 -0.37 -10.22 8.03
CA PRO A 153 0.62 -9.15 8.12
C PRO A 153 1.84 -9.44 7.23
N ILE A 154 2.20 -8.47 6.39
CA ILE A 154 3.39 -8.51 5.55
C ILE A 154 4.21 -7.23 5.84
N ILE A 155 5.52 -7.39 6.01
CA ILE A 155 6.44 -6.25 6.05
C ILE A 155 6.98 -6.01 4.64
N ALA A 156 6.88 -4.77 4.16
CA ALA A 156 7.58 -4.31 2.97
C ALA A 156 8.83 -3.52 3.39
N VAL A 157 10.02 -4.09 3.20
CA VAL A 157 11.28 -3.41 3.50
C VAL A 157 11.78 -2.69 2.24
N ILE A 158 11.99 -1.39 2.33
CA ILE A 158 12.59 -0.58 1.27
C ILE A 158 14.12 -0.60 1.43
N GLU A 159 14.80 -1.24 0.50
CA GLU A 159 16.27 -1.24 0.41
C GLU A 159 16.77 0.14 -0.05
N ARG A 160 18.03 0.48 0.26
CA ARG A 160 18.63 1.80 -0.01
C ARG A 160 18.57 2.27 -1.48
N ARG A 161 18.48 1.36 -2.44
CA ARG A 161 18.36 1.63 -3.89
C ARG A 161 16.90 1.70 -4.36
N GLY A 162 15.94 1.53 -3.46
CA GLY A 162 14.50 1.66 -3.73
C GLY A 162 13.81 0.36 -4.18
N GLU A 163 14.47 -0.79 -4.01
CA GLU A 163 13.84 -2.10 -4.17
C GLU A 163 12.96 -2.44 -2.96
N VAL A 164 11.86 -3.17 -3.20
CA VAL A 164 10.91 -3.57 -2.15
C VAL A 164 11.02 -5.07 -1.90
N ILE A 165 11.34 -5.45 -0.66
CA ILE A 165 11.44 -6.86 -0.23
C ILE A 165 10.30 -7.15 0.74
N TYR A 166 9.53 -8.22 0.47
CA TYR A 166 8.37 -8.57 1.27
C TYR A 166 8.64 -9.76 2.18
N TYR A 167 8.34 -9.60 3.47
CA TYR A 167 8.45 -10.66 4.48
C TYR A 167 7.07 -10.97 5.05
N LYS A 168 6.64 -12.23 4.91
CA LYS A 168 5.44 -12.72 5.59
C LYS A 168 5.78 -13.04 7.03
N ILE A 169 4.99 -12.54 7.97
CA ILE A 169 5.15 -12.82 9.40
C ILE A 169 3.93 -13.56 9.90
N ASN A 170 4.16 -14.61 10.70
CA ASN A 170 3.11 -15.35 11.35
C ASN A 170 3.44 -15.49 12.84
N LYS A 171 2.42 -15.43 13.69
CA LYS A 171 2.56 -15.86 15.07
C LYS A 171 2.70 -17.38 15.10
N MET A 172 3.78 -17.87 15.70
CA MET A 172 3.99 -19.29 15.92
C MET A 172 3.96 -19.58 17.41
N ASN A 173 3.17 -20.58 17.81
CA ASN A 173 3.22 -21.12 19.16
C ASN A 173 4.11 -22.35 19.12
N PHE A 174 5.20 -22.34 19.89
CA PHE A 174 6.07 -23.49 20.02
C PHE A 174 5.51 -24.43 21.08
N HIS A 175 5.60 -25.74 20.84
CA HIS A 175 5.33 -26.72 21.87
C HIS A 175 6.42 -26.64 22.95
N GLU A 176 6.05 -26.99 24.18
CA GLU A 176 7.00 -27.12 25.27
C GLU A 176 8.10 -28.10 24.87
N ASN A 177 9.36 -27.67 25.02
CA ASN A 177 10.50 -28.51 24.74
C ASN A 177 10.64 -29.54 25.87
N LYS A 178 9.93 -30.66 25.77
CA LYS A 178 10.17 -31.82 26.64
C LYS A 178 11.53 -32.38 26.26
N ALA A 179 12.55 -32.11 27.07
CA ALA A 179 13.79 -32.86 27.00
C ALA A 179 13.42 -34.35 26.96
N ARG A 180 13.93 -35.09 25.97
CA ARG A 180 13.92 -36.55 26.01
C ARG A 180 14.69 -36.91 27.28
N LEU A 181 13.98 -37.15 28.38
CA LEU A 181 14.54 -37.79 29.55
C LEU A 181 15.12 -39.09 29.02
N GLU A 182 16.43 -39.21 29.14
CA GLU A 182 17.19 -40.39 28.78
C GLU A 182 16.42 -41.60 29.31
N GLU A 183 16.07 -42.53 28.41
CA GLU A 183 15.75 -43.88 28.82
C GLU A 183 16.95 -44.35 29.63
N SER A 184 16.79 -44.36 30.94
CA SER A 184 17.71 -44.92 31.90
C SER A 184 18.07 -46.32 31.40
N PHE A 185 19.30 -46.46 30.88
CA PHE A 185 19.86 -47.77 30.60
C PHE A 185 19.84 -48.54 31.91
N ASN A 186 18.93 -49.51 32.00
CA ASN A 186 18.89 -50.48 33.08
C ASN A 186 20.25 -51.21 33.08
N LEU A 187 21.02 -51.02 34.16
CA LEU A 187 22.13 -51.88 34.56
C LEU A 187 21.60 -52.90 35.57
#